data_AF-A0A1W9TVT4-F1
#
_entry.id   AF-A0A1W9TVT4-F1
#
_cell.length_a   1.000
_cell.length_b   1.000
_cell.length_c   1.000
_cell.angle_alpha   90.00
_cell.angle_beta   90.00
_cell.angle_gamma   90.00
#
_symmetry.space_group_name_H-M   'P 1'
#
loop_
_entity.id
_entity.type
_entity.pdbx_description
1 polymer ?
#
loop_
_entity_poly.entity_id
_entity_poly.type
_entity_poly.pdbx_seq_one_letter_code
_entity_poly.pdbx_strand_id
1 'polypeptide(L)'
;MRAAEKVQQAGYEVRLRIDPVIFYSTWEKDYIELVDKIFQFVRPTRITIGEYRPSNGLANHISLRFPDSPLLCINKSLVREGGKLRYPEDQRVKMFRTIVEEIRKNDPTVNISLCKELPSIWKAVGLNVKRLSCNCVN
;
A
#
# COMPACT_ATOMS: atom_id res chain seq x y z
N MET A 1 15.59 -5.04 -2.35
CA MET A 1 15.44 -6.44 -1.90
C MET A 1 16.66 -6.96 -1.16
N ARG A 2 17.89 -6.89 -1.70
CA ARG A 2 19.12 -7.42 -1.05
C ARG A 2 19.34 -7.02 0.42
N ALA A 3 19.01 -5.78 0.80
CA ALA A 3 19.13 -5.34 2.19
C ALA A 3 18.17 -6.10 3.13
N ALA A 4 16.90 -6.24 2.73
CA ALA A 4 15.88 -6.96 3.49
C ALA A 4 16.23 -8.45 3.64
N GLU A 5 16.76 -9.05 2.58
CA GLU A 5 17.25 -10.44 2.59
C GLU A 5 18.40 -10.63 3.58
N LYS A 6 19.41 -9.75 3.54
CA LYS A 6 20.56 -9.82 4.48
C LYS A 6 20.14 -9.72 5.93
N VAL A 7 19.23 -8.79 6.27
CA VAL A 7 18.77 -8.65 7.66
C VAL A 7 17.91 -9.83 8.09
N GLN A 8 17.10 -10.40 7.18
CA GLN A 8 16.35 -11.63 7.48
C GLN A 8 17.29 -12.82 7.72
N GLN A 9 18.33 -13.00 6.90
CA GLN A 9 19.35 -14.04 7.08
C GLN A 9 20.13 -13.87 8.40
N ALA A 10 20.31 -12.62 8.85
CA ALA A 10 20.89 -12.32 10.15
C ALA A 10 19.92 -12.53 11.34
N GLY A 11 18.70 -13.02 11.09
CA GLY A 11 17.72 -13.36 12.13
C GLY A 11 16.80 -12.22 12.57
N TYR A 12 16.83 -11.07 11.91
CA TYR A 12 15.91 -9.97 12.22
C TYR A 12 14.51 -10.23 11.65
N GLU A 13 13.49 -9.81 12.41
CA GLU A 13 12.13 -9.72 11.88
C GLU A 13 12.09 -8.70 10.73
N VAL A 14 11.52 -9.11 9.58
CA VAL A 14 11.32 -8.22 8.44
C VAL A 14 9.83 -7.91 8.28
N ARG A 15 9.52 -6.63 8.31
CA ARG A 15 8.21 -6.06 7.96
C ARG A 15 8.38 -5.15 6.75
N LEU A 16 7.44 -5.18 5.83
CA LEU A 16 7.47 -4.35 4.62
C LEU A 16 6.30 -3.37 4.55
N ARG A 17 6.49 -2.29 3.80
CA ARG A 17 5.46 -1.30 3.50
C ARG A 17 5.35 -1.10 1.98
N ILE A 18 4.15 -1.30 1.46
CA ILE A 18 3.75 -0.91 0.11
C ILE A 18 2.91 0.36 0.28
N ASP A 19 3.59 1.48 0.44
CA ASP A 19 2.99 2.76 0.82
C ASP A 19 3.88 3.90 0.26
N PRO A 20 3.42 4.65 -0.75
CA PRO A 20 2.06 4.67 -1.28
C PRO A 20 1.77 3.64 -2.41
N VAL A 21 0.53 3.15 -2.45
CA VAL A 21 -0.11 2.52 -3.62
C VAL A 21 -0.60 3.63 -4.56
N ILE A 22 -0.23 3.53 -5.84
CA ILE A 22 -0.52 4.54 -6.88
C ILE A 22 -1.39 3.93 -7.98
N PHE A 23 -2.41 4.66 -8.43
CA PHE A 23 -3.23 4.27 -9.58
C PHE A 23 -2.67 4.89 -10.87
N TYR A 24 -2.19 4.05 -11.77
CA TYR A 24 -1.64 4.42 -13.09
C TYR A 24 -1.90 3.28 -14.08
N SER A 25 -1.73 3.49 -15.39
CA SER A 25 -2.24 2.58 -16.44
C SER A 25 -1.93 1.08 -16.26
N THR A 26 -0.77 0.73 -15.70
CA THR A 26 -0.31 -0.67 -15.54
C THR A 26 -0.29 -1.14 -14.08
N TRP A 27 -0.87 -0.35 -13.16
CA TRP A 27 -0.77 -0.57 -11.71
C TRP A 27 -1.04 -2.02 -11.29
N GLU A 28 -2.10 -2.62 -11.85
CA GLU A 28 -2.58 -3.94 -11.43
C GLU A 28 -1.53 -5.03 -11.64
N LYS A 29 -0.97 -5.08 -12.85
CA LYS A 29 0.11 -6.00 -13.22
C LYS A 29 1.37 -5.72 -12.39
N ASP A 30 1.74 -4.45 -12.27
CA ASP A 30 3.00 -4.06 -11.64
C ASP A 30 3.00 -4.34 -10.13
N TYR A 31 1.85 -4.19 -9.46
CA TYR A 31 1.71 -4.56 -8.05
C TYR A 31 1.67 -6.08 -7.83
N ILE A 32 1.09 -6.84 -8.76
CA ILE A 32 1.16 -8.32 -8.73
C ILE A 32 2.63 -8.76 -8.83
N GLU A 33 3.35 -8.28 -9.84
CA GLU A 33 4.77 -8.60 -10.04
C GLU A 33 5.65 -8.13 -8.87
N LEU A 34 5.33 -7.00 -8.26
CA LEU A 34 6.02 -6.52 -7.06
C LEU A 34 5.86 -7.51 -5.90
N VAL A 35 4.65 -8.01 -5.66
CA VAL A 35 4.38 -8.96 -4.57
C VAL A 35 5.10 -10.29 -4.84
N ASP A 36 4.99 -10.83 -6.05
CA ASP A 36 5.72 -12.05 -6.43
C ASP A 36 7.23 -11.88 -6.21
N LYS A 37 7.79 -10.74 -6.62
CA LYS A 37 9.20 -10.42 -6.41
C LYS A 37 9.54 -10.28 -4.94
N ILE A 38 8.66 -9.75 -4.09
CA ILE A 38 8.91 -9.69 -2.64
C ILE A 38 9.15 -11.10 -2.09
N PHE A 39 8.27 -12.03 -2.43
CA PHE A 39 8.35 -13.43 -1.98
C PHE A 39 9.40 -14.28 -2.73
N GLN A 40 10.11 -13.72 -3.71
CA GLN A 40 11.33 -14.36 -4.22
C GLN A 40 12.54 -14.16 -3.28
N PHE A 41 12.58 -13.07 -2.51
CA PHE A 41 13.77 -12.70 -1.72
C PHE A 41 13.58 -12.74 -0.21
N VAL A 42 12.36 -12.51 0.29
CA VAL A 42 12.09 -12.42 1.72
C VAL A 42 10.75 -13.04 2.10
N ARG A 43 10.64 -13.47 3.35
CA ARG A 43 9.41 -13.94 3.99
C ARG A 43 9.01 -12.94 5.08
N PRO A 44 8.35 -11.82 4.76
CA PRO A 44 8.04 -10.80 5.74
C PRO A 44 6.97 -11.31 6.73
N THR A 45 7.09 -10.98 8.01
CA THR A 45 6.06 -11.33 9.01
C THR A 45 4.81 -10.45 8.86
N ARG A 46 4.98 -9.24 8.30
CA ARG A 46 3.91 -8.28 8.06
C ARG A 46 4.15 -7.45 6.81
N ILE A 47 3.09 -7.20 6.04
CA ILE A 47 3.06 -6.23 4.95
C ILE A 47 1.99 -5.18 5.26
N THR A 48 2.38 -3.91 5.35
CA THR A 48 1.44 -2.79 5.46
C THR A 48 1.23 -2.15 4.09
N ILE A 49 -0.03 -1.97 3.70
CA ILE A 49 -0.45 -1.37 2.44
C ILE A 49 -1.07 -0.01 2.76
N GLY A 50 -0.68 1.03 2.05
CA GLY A 50 -1.26 2.38 2.19
C GLY A 50 -1.34 3.03 0.83
N GLU A 51 -2.39 3.80 0.56
CA GLU A 51 -2.52 4.53 -0.70
C GLU A 51 -1.83 5.90 -0.65
N TYR A 52 -1.60 6.49 -1.82
CA TYR A 52 -1.30 7.91 -1.91
C TYR A 52 -2.42 8.75 -1.28
N ARG A 53 -2.06 9.45 -0.20
CA ARG A 53 -2.98 10.20 0.65
C ARG A 53 -2.46 11.62 0.94
N PRO A 54 -2.36 12.49 -0.07
CA PRO A 54 -1.73 13.79 0.08
C PRO A 54 -2.54 14.74 0.97
N SER A 55 -1.86 15.69 1.59
CA SER A 55 -2.51 16.89 2.12
C SER A 55 -2.93 17.81 0.96
N ASN A 56 -3.91 18.69 1.20
CA ASN A 56 -4.41 19.61 0.19
C ASN A 56 -3.30 20.46 -0.50
N GLY A 57 -2.24 20.82 0.23
CA GLY A 57 -1.16 21.66 -0.29
C GLY A 57 -0.04 20.90 -1.01
N LEU A 58 -0.02 19.55 -0.99
CA LEU A 58 1.11 18.80 -1.54
C LEU A 58 1.25 19.00 -3.06
N ALA A 59 0.13 19.09 -3.80
CA ALA A 59 0.15 19.30 -5.24
C ALA A 59 0.87 20.60 -5.64
N ASN A 60 0.73 21.67 -4.84
CA ASN A 60 1.43 22.93 -5.09
C ASN A 60 2.94 22.79 -4.89
N HIS A 61 3.38 22.03 -3.88
CA HIS A 61 4.80 21.77 -3.68
C HIS A 61 5.38 20.87 -4.78
N ILE A 62 4.61 19.90 -5.27
CA ILE A 62 5.01 19.06 -6.39
C ILE A 62 5.13 19.91 -7.65
N SER A 63 4.16 20.75 -7.99
CA SER A 63 4.21 21.54 -9.22
C SER A 63 5.38 22.52 -9.27
N LEU A 64 5.77 23.09 -8.13
CA LEU A 64 6.92 23.99 -8.04
C LEU A 64 8.27 23.28 -8.21
N ARG A 65 8.39 22.00 -7.83
CA ARG A 65 9.66 21.25 -7.83
C ARG A 65 9.78 20.26 -8.99
N PHE A 66 8.65 19.72 -9.41
CA PHE A 66 8.50 18.65 -10.39
C PHE A 66 7.25 18.92 -11.25
N PRO A 67 7.27 19.98 -12.08
CA PRO A 67 6.10 20.42 -12.85
C PRO A 67 5.55 19.34 -13.79
N ASP A 68 6.40 18.43 -14.27
CA ASP A 68 6.01 17.34 -15.17
C ASP A 68 5.63 16.04 -14.43
N SER A 69 5.46 16.10 -13.10
CA SER A 69 5.15 14.92 -12.31
C SER A 69 3.76 14.35 -12.65
N PRO A 70 3.65 13.05 -12.99
CA PRO A 70 2.37 12.40 -13.22
C PRO A 70 1.43 12.46 -12.00
N LEU A 71 1.99 12.64 -10.79
CA LEU A 71 1.21 12.78 -9.56
C LEU A 71 0.28 14.00 -9.59
N LEU A 72 0.62 15.05 -10.36
CA LEU A 72 -0.26 16.21 -10.52
C LEU A 72 -1.55 15.85 -11.25
N CYS A 73 -1.49 14.93 -12.21
CA CYS A 73 -2.66 14.43 -12.91
C CYS A 73 -3.50 13.54 -11.99
N ILE A 74 -2.84 12.61 -11.28
CA ILE A 74 -3.49 11.74 -10.29
C ILE A 74 -4.19 12.57 -9.20
N ASN A 75 -3.57 13.65 -8.73
CA ASN A 75 -4.14 14.48 -7.68
C ASN A 75 -5.49 15.12 -8.07
N LYS A 76 -5.75 15.32 -9.37
CA LYS A 76 -7.02 15.87 -9.87
C LYS A 76 -8.19 14.89 -9.76
N SER A 77 -7.93 13.58 -9.70
CA SER A 77 -8.97 12.55 -9.59
C SER A 77 -9.24 12.12 -8.14
N LEU A 78 -8.52 12.68 -7.17
CA LEU A 78 -8.69 12.34 -5.75
C LEU A 78 -9.91 13.04 -5.15
N VAL A 79 -10.55 12.37 -4.20
CA VAL A 79 -11.69 12.89 -3.43
C VAL A 79 -11.25 13.31 -2.03
N ARG A 80 -11.96 14.26 -1.45
CA ARG A 80 -11.72 14.67 -0.06
C ARG A 80 -12.34 13.66 0.89
N GLU A 81 -11.54 13.16 1.83
CA GLU A 81 -12.00 12.32 2.94
C GLU A 81 -11.30 12.79 4.21
N GLY A 82 -12.06 13.44 5.09
CA GLY A 82 -11.52 14.16 6.24
C GLY A 82 -10.53 15.27 5.83
N GLY A 83 -9.37 15.31 6.49
CA GLY A 83 -8.33 16.32 6.26
C GLY A 83 -7.35 16.01 5.12
N LYS A 84 -7.59 14.96 4.33
CA LYS A 84 -6.69 14.50 3.25
C LYS A 84 -7.47 14.27 1.95
N LEU A 85 -6.72 14.13 0.86
CA LEU A 85 -7.24 13.60 -0.39
C LEU A 85 -6.91 12.12 -0.49
N ARG A 86 -7.79 11.37 -1.15
CA ARG A 86 -7.73 9.91 -1.26
C ARG A 86 -8.27 9.47 -2.61
N TYR A 87 -7.98 8.24 -3.04
CA TYR A 87 -8.70 7.66 -4.17
C TYR A 87 -10.18 7.46 -3.81
N PRO A 88 -11.11 7.53 -4.78
CA PRO A 88 -12.47 7.01 -4.61
C PRO A 88 -12.47 5.62 -3.96
N GLU A 89 -13.45 5.37 -3.09
CA GLU A 89 -13.47 4.18 -2.24
C GLU A 89 -13.44 2.87 -3.04
N ASP A 90 -14.22 2.79 -4.11
CA ASP A 90 -14.29 1.64 -5.01
C ASP A 90 -12.94 1.35 -5.69
N GLN A 91 -12.27 2.40 -6.17
CA GLN A 91 -10.94 2.31 -6.76
C GLN A 91 -9.91 1.84 -5.72
N ARG A 92 -9.98 2.37 -4.51
CA ARG A 92 -9.10 2.00 -3.39
C ARG A 92 -9.28 0.54 -2.99
N VAL A 93 -10.53 0.10 -2.84
CA VAL A 93 -10.87 -1.30 -2.54
C VAL A 93 -10.34 -2.21 -3.64
N LYS A 94 -10.50 -1.84 -4.93
CA LYS A 94 -9.96 -2.62 -6.05
C LYS A 94 -8.44 -2.80 -5.90
N MET A 95 -7.70 -1.70 -5.73
CA MET A 95 -6.24 -1.76 -5.63
C MET A 95 -5.76 -2.58 -4.44
N PHE A 96 -6.35 -2.37 -3.26
CA PHE A 96 -5.96 -3.12 -2.07
C PHE A 96 -6.34 -4.59 -2.16
N ARG A 97 -7.51 -4.93 -2.72
CA ARG A 97 -7.93 -6.32 -2.89
C ARG A 97 -6.94 -7.08 -3.77
N THR A 98 -6.55 -6.51 -4.91
CA THR A 98 -5.54 -7.12 -5.81
C THR A 98 -4.24 -7.44 -5.05
N ILE A 99 -3.72 -6.47 -4.30
CA ILE A 99 -2.47 -6.66 -3.55
C ILE A 99 -2.65 -7.70 -2.43
N VAL A 100 -3.77 -7.65 -1.70
CA VAL A 100 -4.07 -8.60 -0.62
C VAL A 100 -4.17 -10.03 -1.16
N GLU A 101 -4.89 -10.23 -2.26
CA GLU A 101 -5.07 -11.54 -2.89
C GLU A 101 -3.72 -12.11 -3.36
N GLU A 102 -2.87 -11.29 -3.97
CA GLU A 102 -1.55 -11.75 -4.42
C GLU A 102 -0.61 -12.08 -3.25
N ILE A 103 -0.68 -11.31 -2.15
CA ILE A 103 0.05 -11.64 -0.91
C ILE A 103 -0.44 -12.98 -0.37
N ARG A 104 -1.76 -13.21 -0.33
CA ARG A 104 -2.35 -14.45 0.20
C ARG A 104 -2.02 -15.67 -0.66
N LYS A 105 -1.92 -15.49 -1.98
CA LYS A 105 -1.48 -16.52 -2.92
C LYS A 105 -0.03 -16.94 -2.65
N ASN A 106 0.84 -15.98 -2.33
CA ASN A 106 2.25 -16.26 -2.03
C ASN A 106 2.47 -16.78 -0.59
N ASP A 107 1.77 -16.23 0.40
CA ASP A 107 1.82 -16.69 1.79
C ASP A 107 0.51 -16.38 2.54
N PRO A 108 -0.32 -17.40 2.85
CA PRO A 108 -1.59 -17.20 3.53
C PRO A 108 -1.45 -16.77 4.98
N THR A 109 -0.27 -16.88 5.58
CA THR A 109 -0.02 -16.63 7.01
C THR A 109 0.47 -15.22 7.30
N VAL A 110 0.97 -14.49 6.29
CA VAL A 110 1.50 -13.12 6.47
C VAL A 110 0.45 -12.20 7.07
N ASN A 111 0.84 -11.40 8.07
CA ASN A 111 -0.04 -10.39 8.60
C ASN A 111 -0.16 -9.22 7.61
N ILE A 112 -1.37 -8.84 7.23
CA ILE A 112 -1.61 -7.73 6.29
C ILE A 112 -2.32 -6.61 7.03
N SER A 113 -1.79 -5.40 6.86
CA SER A 113 -2.30 -4.20 7.51
C SER A 113 -2.66 -3.14 6.47
N LEU A 114 -3.77 -2.42 6.65
CA LEU A 114 -4.09 -1.24 5.84
C LEU A 114 -3.81 0.05 6.64
N CYS A 115 -3.00 0.95 6.08
CA CYS A 115 -2.58 2.17 6.75
C CYS A 115 -3.69 3.22 6.72
N LYS A 116 -4.11 3.68 7.92
CA LYS A 116 -5.11 4.76 8.09
C LYS A 116 -6.43 4.49 7.37
N GLU A 117 -6.84 3.22 7.32
CA GLU A 117 -8.11 2.80 6.74
C GLU A 117 -9.21 2.51 7.76
N LEU A 118 -10.44 2.67 7.29
CA LEU A 118 -11.65 2.34 8.03
C LEU A 118 -11.92 0.82 8.03
N PRO A 119 -12.48 0.26 9.12
CA PRO A 119 -12.92 -1.13 9.18
C PRO A 119 -13.73 -1.65 7.98
N SER A 120 -14.53 -0.79 7.36
CA SER A 120 -15.30 -1.13 6.15
C SER A 120 -14.40 -1.57 4.99
N ILE A 121 -13.31 -0.85 4.76
CA ILE A 121 -12.33 -1.17 3.70
C ILE A 121 -11.61 -2.48 4.01
N TRP A 122 -11.21 -2.69 5.27
CA TRP A 122 -10.60 -3.96 5.70
C TRP A 122 -11.53 -5.14 5.40
N LYS A 123 -12.81 -5.02 5.76
CA LYS A 123 -13.82 -6.06 5.47
C LYS A 123 -14.01 -6.25 3.96
N ALA A 124 -14.06 -5.16 3.19
CA ALA A 124 -14.25 -5.19 1.75
C ALA A 124 -13.11 -5.91 1.00
N VAL A 125 -11.90 -5.95 1.55
CA VAL A 125 -10.76 -6.68 0.97
C VAL A 125 -10.52 -8.04 1.64
N GLY A 126 -11.46 -8.53 2.45
CA GLY A 126 -11.37 -9.85 3.09
C GLY A 126 -10.43 -9.93 4.30
N LEU A 127 -10.05 -8.79 4.90
CA LEU A 127 -9.21 -8.76 6.10
C LEU A 127 -10.04 -8.67 7.39
N ASN A 128 -9.52 -9.27 8.46
CA ASN A 128 -10.19 -9.32 9.75
C ASN A 128 -9.94 -8.05 10.58
N VAL A 129 -11.02 -7.31 10.90
CA VAL A 129 -11.01 -6.07 11.69
C VAL A 129 -10.64 -6.31 13.17
N LYS A 130 -10.77 -7.52 13.72
CA LYS A 130 -10.41 -7.80 15.12
C LYS A 130 -8.89 -7.79 15.35
N ARG A 131 -8.10 -7.82 14.29
CA ARG A 131 -6.62 -7.76 14.33
C ARG A 131 -6.11 -6.55 13.54
N LEU A 132 -6.65 -5.37 13.84
CA LEU A 132 -6.10 -4.08 13.37
C LEU A 132 -4.70 -3.89 13.97
N SER A 133 -3.73 -4.55 13.37
CA SER A 133 -2.32 -4.30 13.63
C SER A 133 -1.86 -3.33 12.56
N CYS A 134 -1.33 -2.18 12.95
CA CYS A 134 -0.67 -1.24 12.05
C CYS A 134 0.81 -1.21 12.46
N ASN A 135 1.74 -0.96 11.55
CA ASN A 135 3.14 -0.74 11.93
C ASN A 135 3.34 0.41 12.95
N CYS A 136 2.34 1.26 13.15
CA CYS A 136 2.35 2.37 14.11
C CYS A 136 1.72 2.02 15.47
N VAL A 137 1.21 0.79 15.65
CA VAL A 137 0.71 0.30 16.93
C VAL A 137 1.45 -1.01 17.24
N ASN A 138 1.82 -1.19 18.51
CA ASN A 138 2.64 -2.32 18.97
C ASN A 138 1.98 -3.66 18.62
#